data_AF-A0A260PG08-F1
#
_entry.id   AF-A0A260PG08-F1
#
_cell.length_a   1.000
_cell.length_b   1.000
_cell.length_c   1.000
_cell.angle_alpha   90.00
_cell.angle_beta   90.00
_cell.angle_gamma   90.00
#
_symmetry.space_group_name_H-M   'P 1'
#
loop_
_entity.id
_entity.type
_entity.pdbx_description
1 polymer ?
#
loop_
_entity_poly.entity_id
_entity_poly.type
_entity_poly.pdbx_seq_one_letter_code
_entity_poly.pdbx_strand_id
1 'polypeptide(L)' 'MAELRARAHEGDQDALDQLVELVGSRNDLDELRSLADAGSSDAVDILVELAGERGDRDELQRLAIAGSQDAADILEEMDT' A
#
# COMPACT_ATOMS: atom_id res chain seq x y z
N MET A 1 -11.82 7.87 11.52
CA MET A 1 -11.91 7.24 10.18
C MET A 1 -12.51 8.19 9.16
N ALA A 2 -13.83 8.44 9.13
CA ALA A 2 -14.44 9.26 8.06
C ALA A 2 -13.85 10.69 7.95
N GLU A 3 -13.64 11.37 9.07
CA GLU A 3 -13.01 12.71 9.08
C GLU A 3 -11.55 12.68 8.63
N LEU A 4 -10.77 11.67 9.07
CA LEU A 4 -9.40 11.48 8.62
C LEU A 4 -9.35 11.24 7.11
N ARG A 5 -10.26 10.42 6.57
CA ARG A 5 -10.37 10.15 5.12
C ARG A 5 -10.65 11.41 4.33
N ALA A 6 -11.58 12.24 4.82
CA ALA A 6 -11.90 13.50 4.16
C ALA A 6 -10.69 14.43 4.12
N ARG A 7 -9.98 14.58 5.24
CA ARG A 7 -8.76 15.40 5.32
C ARG A 7 -7.64 14.87 4.44
N ALA A 8 -7.38 13.57 4.47
CA ALA A 8 -6.37 12.94 3.62
C ALA A 8 -6.68 13.14 2.13
N HIS A 9 -7.94 13.02 1.72
CA HIS A 9 -8.39 13.31 0.36
C HIS A 9 -8.24 14.80 -0.01
N GLU A 10 -8.32 15.71 0.96
CA GLU A 10 -8.03 17.14 0.77
C GLU A 10 -6.52 17.45 0.77
N GLY A 11 -5.65 16.44 0.91
CA GLY A 11 -4.20 16.55 0.84
C GLY A 11 -3.50 16.70 2.20
N ASP A 12 -4.22 16.56 3.31
CA ASP A 12 -3.66 16.58 4.65
C ASP A 12 -2.79 15.33 4.91
N GLN A 13 -1.47 15.53 4.88
CA GLN A 13 -0.49 14.46 5.03
C GLN A 13 -0.54 13.83 6.43
N ASP A 14 -0.73 14.62 7.49
CA ASP A 14 -0.83 14.08 8.85
C ASP A 14 -2.05 13.15 9.00
N ALA A 15 -3.14 13.47 8.31
CA ALA A 15 -4.33 12.61 8.27
C ALA A 15 -4.10 11.36 7.41
N LEU A 16 -3.32 11.46 6.32
CA LEU A 16 -2.93 10.34 5.48
C LEU A 16 -2.07 9.34 6.27
N ASP A 17 -1.02 9.83 6.94
CA ASP A 17 -0.10 8.99 7.74
C ASP A 17 -0.85 8.26 8.85
N GLN A 18 -1.74 8.95 9.57
CA GLN A 18 -2.59 8.33 10.60
C GLN A 18 -3.54 7.26 10.04
N LEU A 19 -4.02 7.42 8.80
CA LEU A 19 -4.82 6.38 8.16
C LEU A 19 -3.96 5.18 7.80
N VAL A 20 -2.78 5.39 7.24
CA VAL A 20 -1.86 4.31 6.87
C VAL A 20 -1.50 3.45 8.09
N GLU A 21 -1.13 4.05 9.22
CA GLU A 21 -0.85 3.30 10.45
C GLU A 21 -2.06 2.47 10.93
N LEU A 22 -3.26 3.08 10.92
CA LEU A 22 -4.47 2.44 11.42
C LEU A 22 -4.96 1.31 10.52
N VAL A 23 -4.82 1.48 9.20
CA VAL A 23 -5.26 0.53 8.19
C VAL A 23 -4.23 -0.59 8.05
N GLY A 24 -2.93 -0.25 8.05
CA GLY A 24 -1.81 -1.19 8.05
C GLY A 24 -1.86 -2.13 9.24
N SER A 25 -2.09 -1.63 10.46
CA SER A 25 -2.24 -2.50 11.64
C SER A 25 -3.44 -3.45 11.59
N ARG A 26 -4.41 -3.21 10.70
CA ARG A 26 -5.56 -4.09 10.45
C ARG A 26 -5.37 -4.99 9.25
N ASN A 27 -4.28 -4.83 8.51
CA ASN A 27 -4.02 -5.50 7.24
C ASN A 27 -5.19 -5.37 6.25
N ASP A 28 -5.86 -4.21 6.24
CA ASP A 28 -6.98 -3.92 5.35
C ASP A 28 -6.44 -3.48 3.98
N LEU A 29 -6.21 -4.49 3.13
CA LEU A 29 -5.57 -4.32 1.82
C LEU A 29 -6.35 -3.38 0.90
N ASP A 30 -7.68 -3.42 0.92
CA ASP A 30 -8.48 -2.60 0.01
C ASP A 30 -8.34 -1.11 0.34
N GLU A 31 -8.27 -0.78 1.63
CA GLU A 31 -8.06 0.60 2.02
C GLU A 31 -6.60 1.05 1.87
N LEU A 32 -5.61 0.16 2.10
CA LEU A 32 -4.21 0.44 1.74
C LEU A 32 -4.05 0.71 0.25
N ARG A 33 -4.71 -0.06 -0.62
CA ARG A 33 -4.73 0.18 -2.08
C ARG A 33 -5.26 1.57 -2.40
N SER A 34 -6.37 1.96 -1.78
CA SER A 34 -6.94 3.29 -2.00
C SER A 34 -6.01 4.42 -1.55
N LEU A 35 -5.24 4.23 -0.47
CA LEU A 35 -4.28 5.22 0.03
C LEU A 35 -3.04 5.28 -0.88
N ALA A 36 -2.56 4.14 -1.36
CA ALA A 36 -1.47 4.05 -2.34
C ALA A 36 -1.86 4.74 -3.66
N ASP A 37 -3.07 4.50 -4.17
CA ASP A 37 -3.59 5.14 -5.38
C ASP A 37 -3.77 6.66 -5.19
N ALA A 38 -3.96 7.12 -3.95
CA ALA A 38 -3.96 8.55 -3.59
C ALA A 38 -2.54 9.15 -3.44
N GLY A 39 -1.49 8.34 -3.63
CA GLY A 39 -0.09 8.77 -3.64
C GLY A 39 0.68 8.52 -2.33
N SER A 40 0.14 7.75 -1.39
CA SER A 40 0.88 7.37 -0.17
C SER A 40 1.95 6.32 -0.47
N SER A 41 3.22 6.71 -0.37
CA SER A 41 4.36 5.76 -0.46
C SER A 41 4.36 4.76 0.67
N ASP A 42 4.07 5.18 1.91
CA ASP A 42 4.01 4.27 3.06
C ASP A 42 2.93 3.18 2.88
N ALA A 43 1.79 3.52 2.25
CA ALA A 43 0.78 2.52 1.91
C ALA A 43 1.27 1.52 0.86
N VAL A 44 2.07 1.97 -0.12
CA VAL A 44 2.72 1.08 -1.11
C VAL A 44 3.67 0.12 -0.39
N ASP A 45 4.53 0.62 0.49
CA ASP A 45 5.51 -0.21 1.20
C ASP A 45 4.84 -1.31 2.03
N ILE A 46 3.77 -0.97 2.76
CA ILE A 46 2.99 -1.96 3.53
C ILE A 46 2.30 -2.98 2.60
N LEU A 47 1.77 -2.55 1.45
CA LEU A 47 1.18 -3.48 0.49
C LEU A 47 2.23 -4.46 -0.07
N VAL A 48 3.44 -3.98 -0.37
CA VAL A 48 4.55 -4.82 -0.84
C VAL A 48 4.91 -5.86 0.20
N GLU A 49 5.10 -5.45 1.45
CA GLU A 49 5.41 -6.35 2.57
C GLU A 49 4.33 -7.42 2.72
N LEU A 50 3.06 -7.01 2.87
CA LEU A 50 1.95 -7.94 3.07
C LEU A 50 1.73 -8.87 1.87
N ALA A 51 1.92 -8.38 0.65
CA ALA A 51 1.80 -9.20 -0.55
C ALA A 51 2.94 -10.22 -0.63
N GLY A 52 4.18 -9.83 -0.32
CA GLY A 52 5.33 -10.72 -0.22
C GLY A 52 5.13 -11.83 0.81
N GLU A 53 4.72 -11.46 2.03
CA GLU A 53 4.43 -12.43 3.10
C GLU A 53 3.33 -13.44 2.73
N ARG A 54 2.32 -12.99 1.98
CA ARG A 54 1.20 -13.84 1.53
C ARG A 54 1.49 -14.60 0.25
N GLY A 55 2.58 -14.29 -0.44
CA GLY A 55 2.84 -14.76 -1.80
C GLY A 55 1.80 -14.29 -2.82
N ASP A 56 1.19 -13.11 -2.59
CA ASP A 56 0.20 -12.50 -3.48
C ASP A 56 0.89 -11.87 -4.69
N ARG A 57 1.17 -12.72 -5.68
CA ARG A 57 1.83 -12.32 -6.94
C ARG A 57 1.02 -11.30 -7.74
N ASP A 58 -0.30 -11.38 -7.70
CA ASP A 58 -1.15 -10.47 -8.46
C ASP A 58 -1.02 -9.04 -7.90
N GLU A 59 -0.99 -8.91 -6.57
CA GLU A 59 -0.78 -7.62 -5.93
C GLU A 59 0.64 -7.08 -6.16
N LEU A 60 1.67 -7.91 -6.00
CA LEU A 60 3.04 -7.49 -6.31
C LEU A 60 3.19 -7.05 -7.77
N GLN A 61 2.53 -7.74 -8.71
CA GLN A 61 2.58 -7.37 -10.13
C GLN A 61 1.87 -6.04 -10.38
N ARG A 62 0.73 -5.80 -9.73
CA ARG A 62 0.03 -4.50 -9.77
C ARG A 62 0.95 -3.38 -9.29
N LEU A 63 1.61 -3.56 -8.16
CA LEU A 63 2.50 -2.57 -7.55
C LEU A 63 3.76 -2.33 -8.40
N ALA A 64 4.35 -3.39 -8.97
CA ALA A 64 5.47 -3.28 -9.90
C ALA A 64 5.12 -2.49 -11.16
N ILE A 65 3.94 -2.75 -11.75
CA ILE A 65 3.44 -1.98 -12.90
C ILE A 65 3.17 -0.53 -12.52
N ALA A 66 2.73 -0.26 -11.28
CA ALA A 66 2.57 1.08 -10.74
C ALA A 66 3.91 1.77 -10.42
N GLY A 67 5.04 1.07 -10.54
CA GLY A 67 6.39 1.61 -10.40
C GLY A 67 7.11 1.28 -9.08
N SER A 68 6.57 0.38 -8.25
CA SER A 68 7.29 -0.11 -7.07
C SER A 68 8.40 -1.08 -7.49
N GLN A 69 9.65 -0.67 -7.27
CA GLN A 69 10.80 -1.54 -7.55
C GLN A 69 10.84 -2.73 -6.58
N ASP A 70 10.57 -2.50 -5.30
CA ASP A 70 10.57 -3.55 -4.27
C ASP A 70 9.57 -4.67 -4.61
N ALA A 71 8.40 -4.31 -5.15
CA ALA A 71 7.43 -5.31 -5.62
C ALA A 71 7.96 -6.15 -6.79
N ALA A 72 8.69 -5.52 -7.71
CA ALA A 72 9.28 -6.20 -8.86
C ALA A 72 10.41 -7.14 -8.43
N ASP A 73 11.24 -6.70 -7.49
CA ASP A 73 12.35 -7.48 -6.94
C ASP A 73 11.82 -8.74 -6.22
N ILE A 74 10.79 -8.60 -5.37
CA ILE A 74 10.16 -9.75 -4.71
C ILE A 74 9.58 -10.74 -5.73
N LEU A 75 8.92 -10.27 -6.79
CA LEU A 75 8.39 -11.16 -7.84
C LEU A 75 9.50 -11.96 -8.52
N GLU A 76 10.64 -11.33 -8.83
CA GLU A 76 11.79 -11.99 -9.43
C GLU A 76 12.34 -13.08 -8.50
N GLU A 77 12.49 -12.79 -7.21
CA GLU A 77 12.92 -13.77 -6.21
C GLU A 77 11.97 -14.97 -6.09
N MET A 78 10.67 -14.76 -6.30
CA MET A 78 9.68 -15.85 -6.28
C MET A 78 9.74 -16.75 -7.53
N ASP A 79 10.26 -16.27 -8.65
CA ASP A 79 10.32 -16.99 -9.94
C ASP A 79 11.64 -17.76 -10.14
N THR A 80 12.63 -17.60 -9.26
CA THR A 80 13.91 -18.34 -9.25
C THR A 80 13.88 -19.64 -8.46
#